data_AF-A0A3M8DIR7-F1
#
_entry.id   AF-A0A3M8DIR7-F1
#
_cell.length_a   1.000
_cell.length_b   1.000
_cell.length_c   1.000
_cell.angle_alpha   90.00
_cell.angle_beta   90.00
_cell.angle_gamma   90.00
#
_symmetry.space_group_name_H-M   'P 1'
#
loop_
_entity.id
_entity.type
_entity.pdbx_description
1 polymer ?
#
loop_
_entity_poly.entity_id
_entity_poly.type
_entity_poly.pdbx_seq_one_letter_code
_entity_poly.pdbx_strand_id
1 'polypeptide(L)'
;MLGKVNKFFAFLLAPALGFLVAFSWANPVDKLQMEALKLPVEQSNEQATALREKLDETKDQISHAEELIDDIRDRTEKEQKDLEKQNKHIDNLLAASKSQTQKSADVLDTILSNMLGNPIGQSFGKNSTVKVYSLEEAGYRGYMAKVRLNNPQALKMVLANNSVKSKGETTSHAGKRTGAILAVNAGGFMADKSGYLTPLGITVVDGKIRTFSNNSNLSFVGFNNKGHLVGTKITTQQQISQQGILQGASFLPRLLQDGKRLAIPRDWANARQPRTLIGHFDNGDLLVIVIDGRREGWSNGVTLEEAQRKLQEFHVVDAYNLDGGGSSAFYYKGKLMNKPSGGKERAVVSNLVIMP
;
A
#
# COMPACT_ATOMS: atom_id res chain seq x y z
N MET A 1 -134.63 -49.67 -6.09
CA MET A 1 -135.38 -48.44 -5.76
C MET A 1 -134.41 -47.46 -5.12
N LEU A 2 -134.38 -46.23 -5.64
CA LEU A 2 -133.60 -45.04 -5.24
C LEU A 2 -132.05 -45.19 -5.18
N GLY A 3 -131.27 -44.24 -5.68
CA GLY A 3 -131.67 -42.93 -6.18
C GLY A 3 -130.49 -42.10 -6.67
N LYS A 4 -130.83 -41.15 -7.53
CA LYS A 4 -130.21 -39.83 -7.73
C LYS A 4 -128.75 -39.74 -7.24
N VAL A 5 -127.80 -39.96 -8.16
CA VAL A 5 -126.42 -39.51 -7.97
C VAL A 5 -126.45 -37.98 -7.79
N ASN A 6 -126.06 -37.56 -6.59
CA ASN A 6 -126.03 -36.17 -6.18
C ASN A 6 -125.00 -35.43 -7.04
N LYS A 7 -125.41 -34.44 -7.84
CA LYS A 7 -124.51 -33.60 -8.68
C LYS A 7 -123.33 -33.01 -7.88
N PHE A 8 -123.46 -32.92 -6.56
CA PHE A 8 -122.40 -32.56 -5.62
C PHE A 8 -121.16 -33.48 -5.69
N PHE A 9 -121.34 -34.81 -5.77
CA PHE A 9 -120.21 -35.75 -5.84
C PHE A 9 -119.46 -35.70 -7.18
N ALA A 10 -120.15 -35.35 -8.28
CA ALA A 10 -119.52 -35.15 -9.57
C ALA A 10 -118.63 -33.89 -9.59
N PHE A 11 -119.02 -32.82 -8.88
CA PHE A 11 -118.18 -31.62 -8.71
C PHE A 11 -117.00 -31.85 -7.76
N LEU A 12 -117.14 -32.72 -6.75
CA LEU A 12 -116.05 -33.04 -5.82
C LEU A 12 -114.89 -33.78 -6.50
N LEU A 13 -115.16 -34.55 -7.55
CA LEU A 13 -114.17 -35.35 -8.29
C LEU A 13 -113.53 -34.62 -9.48
N ALA A 14 -114.07 -33.47 -9.90
CA ALA A 14 -113.58 -32.71 -11.04
C ALA A 14 -112.11 -32.23 -10.92
N PRO A 15 -111.61 -31.76 -9.74
CA PRO A 15 -110.21 -31.36 -9.59
C PRO A 15 -109.22 -32.52 -9.74
N ALA A 16 -109.57 -33.71 -9.22
CA ALA A 16 -108.73 -34.90 -9.28
C ALA A 16 -108.58 -35.42 -10.71
N LEU A 17 -109.68 -35.41 -11.48
CA LEU A 17 -109.66 -35.73 -12.91
C LEU A 17 -108.87 -34.69 -13.72
N GLY A 18 -109.01 -33.40 -13.41
CA GLY A 18 -108.20 -32.35 -14.04
C GLY A 18 -106.70 -32.51 -13.79
N PHE A 19 -106.31 -32.89 -12.56
CA PHE A 19 -104.92 -33.16 -12.21
C PHE A 19 -104.37 -34.38 -12.98
N LEU A 20 -105.13 -35.46 -13.08
CA LEU A 20 -104.71 -36.66 -13.81
C LEU A 20 -104.50 -36.39 -15.31
N VAL A 21 -105.36 -35.58 -15.92
CA VAL A 21 -105.24 -35.18 -17.34
C VAL A 21 -104.02 -34.26 -17.54
N ALA A 22 -103.79 -33.30 -16.63
CA ALA A 22 -102.62 -32.43 -16.69
C ALA A 22 -101.30 -33.20 -16.49
N PHE A 23 -101.29 -34.19 -15.59
CA PHE A 23 -100.13 -35.02 -15.30
C PHE A 23 -99.80 -35.95 -16.49
N SER A 24 -100.81 -36.51 -17.15
CA SER A 24 -100.58 -37.32 -18.36
C SER A 24 -100.11 -36.51 -19.56
N TRP A 25 -100.46 -35.21 -19.64
CA TRP A 25 -100.01 -34.32 -20.72
C TRP A 25 -98.60 -33.75 -20.47
N ALA A 26 -98.23 -33.49 -19.21
CA ALA A 26 -96.95 -32.84 -18.87
C ALA A 26 -95.79 -33.82 -18.59
N ASN A 27 -96.09 -35.10 -18.31
CA ASN A 27 -95.19 -36.25 -18.11
C ASN A 27 -93.70 -35.90 -17.82
N PRO A 28 -93.38 -35.35 -16.63
CA PRO A 28 -92.05 -34.79 -16.32
C PRO A 28 -90.96 -35.84 -16.07
N VAL A 29 -91.30 -37.13 -16.09
CA VAL A 29 -90.38 -38.24 -15.77
C VAL A 29 -89.43 -38.56 -16.93
N ASP A 30 -89.82 -38.25 -18.18
CA ASP A 30 -88.99 -38.53 -19.37
C ASP A 30 -87.90 -37.48 -19.64
N LYS A 31 -87.77 -36.44 -18.80
CA LYS A 31 -86.75 -35.37 -18.93
C LYS A 31 -85.55 -35.51 -17.98
N LEU A 32 -85.39 -36.63 -17.29
CA LEU A 32 -84.20 -36.91 -16.48
C LEU A 32 -83.14 -37.62 -17.34
N GLN A 33 -82.25 -36.84 -17.98
CA GLN A 33 -81.04 -37.36 -18.61
C GLN A 33 -80.06 -37.87 -17.55
N MET A 34 -79.86 -39.20 -17.51
CA MET A 34 -78.83 -39.88 -16.73
C MET A 34 -77.47 -39.76 -17.43
N GLU A 35 -76.85 -38.59 -17.36
CA GLU A 35 -75.51 -38.35 -17.90
C GLU A 35 -74.60 -37.70 -16.86
N ALA A 36 -74.42 -38.39 -15.72
CA ALA A 36 -73.42 -38.02 -14.73
C ALA A 36 -73.15 -39.17 -13.76
N LEU A 37 -72.37 -40.18 -14.17
CA LEU A 37 -71.61 -41.07 -13.27
C LEU A 37 -70.69 -42.01 -14.08
N LYS A 38 -69.76 -41.45 -14.84
CA LYS A 38 -68.49 -42.13 -15.14
C LYS A 38 -67.43 -41.53 -14.23
N LEU A 39 -67.00 -42.27 -13.21
CA LEU A 39 -65.81 -41.89 -12.43
C LEU A 39 -64.58 -41.91 -13.35
N PRO A 40 -63.77 -40.84 -13.44
CA PRO A 40 -62.60 -40.79 -14.31
C PRO A 40 -61.42 -41.52 -13.65
N VAL A 41 -61.51 -42.84 -13.59
CA VAL A 41 -60.46 -43.71 -13.03
C VAL A 41 -59.21 -43.71 -13.91
N GLU A 42 -59.34 -43.57 -15.24
CA GLU A 42 -58.21 -43.46 -16.18
C GLU A 42 -57.40 -42.19 -15.98
N GLN A 43 -58.03 -41.00 -15.92
CA GLN A 43 -57.32 -39.73 -15.67
C GLN A 43 -56.63 -39.70 -14.30
N SER A 44 -57.25 -40.31 -13.28
CA SER A 44 -56.66 -40.39 -11.95
C SER A 44 -55.43 -41.31 -11.91
N ASN A 45 -55.44 -42.40 -12.67
CA ASN A 45 -54.29 -43.30 -12.81
C ASN A 45 -53.15 -42.68 -13.62
N GLU A 46 -53.45 -41.94 -14.69
CA GLU A 46 -52.44 -41.21 -15.46
C GLU A 46 -51.75 -40.13 -14.61
N GLN A 47 -52.52 -39.37 -13.83
CA GLN A 47 -51.96 -38.38 -12.89
C GLN A 47 -51.11 -39.01 -11.79
N ALA A 48 -51.54 -40.15 -11.24
CA ALA A 48 -50.75 -40.89 -10.25
C ALA A 48 -49.44 -41.46 -10.82
N THR A 49 -49.45 -41.86 -12.09
CA THR A 49 -48.26 -42.36 -12.80
C THR A 49 -47.29 -41.24 -13.11
N ALA A 50 -47.77 -40.11 -13.63
CA ALA A 50 -46.97 -38.91 -13.88
C ALA A 50 -46.38 -38.32 -12.58
N LEU A 51 -47.11 -38.43 -11.46
CA LEU A 51 -46.61 -38.00 -10.14
C LEU A 51 -45.49 -38.92 -9.64
N ARG A 52 -45.60 -40.24 -9.86
CA ARG A 52 -44.52 -41.19 -9.53
C ARG A 52 -43.27 -40.96 -10.35
N GLU A 53 -43.42 -40.73 -11.64
CA GLU A 53 -42.30 -40.43 -12.54
C GLU A 53 -41.57 -39.15 -12.10
N LYS A 54 -42.32 -38.09 -11.76
CA LYS A 54 -41.74 -36.88 -11.17
C LYS A 54 -41.07 -37.10 -9.81
N LEU A 55 -41.61 -37.99 -8.98
CA LEU A 55 -41.01 -38.33 -7.68
C LEU A 55 -39.69 -39.08 -7.86
N ASP A 56 -39.62 -40.00 -8.83
CA ASP A 56 -38.40 -40.73 -9.17
C ASP A 56 -37.35 -39.78 -9.77
N GLU A 57 -37.72 -38.89 -10.70
CA GLU A 57 -36.83 -37.84 -11.22
C GLU A 57 -36.31 -36.92 -10.09
N THR A 58 -37.18 -36.53 -9.16
CA THR A 58 -36.81 -35.69 -8.01
C THR A 58 -35.84 -36.43 -7.08
N LYS A 59 -36.04 -37.73 -6.86
CA LYS A 59 -35.17 -38.56 -6.05
C LYS A 59 -33.77 -38.71 -6.67
N ASP A 60 -33.71 -38.87 -7.99
CA ASP A 60 -32.43 -38.92 -8.71
C ASP A 60 -31.72 -37.57 -8.66
N GLN A 61 -32.44 -36.45 -8.81
CA GLN A 61 -31.88 -35.10 -8.64
C GLN A 61 -31.34 -34.86 -7.23
N ILE A 62 -32.04 -35.33 -6.19
CA ILE A 62 -31.58 -35.21 -4.79
C ILE A 62 -30.30 -36.02 -4.59
N SER A 63 -30.25 -37.25 -5.09
CA SER A 63 -29.06 -38.11 -4.98
C SER A 63 -27.84 -37.49 -5.67
N HIS A 64 -28.04 -36.88 -6.84
CA HIS A 64 -26.99 -36.17 -7.56
C HIS A 64 -26.54 -34.89 -6.84
N ALA A 65 -27.47 -34.19 -6.18
CA ALA A 65 -27.16 -33.03 -5.36
C ALA A 65 -26.34 -33.41 -4.12
N GLU A 66 -26.62 -34.55 -3.49
CA GLU A 66 -25.84 -35.08 -2.36
C GLU A 66 -24.40 -35.41 -2.76
N GLU A 67 -24.18 -36.08 -3.91
CA GLU A 67 -22.83 -36.34 -4.44
C GLU A 67 -22.05 -35.05 -4.73
N LEU A 68 -22.72 -34.05 -5.31
CA LEU A 68 -22.11 -32.75 -5.56
C LEU A 68 -21.72 -32.04 -4.26
N ILE A 69 -22.55 -32.12 -3.21
CA ILE A 69 -22.25 -31.52 -1.90
C ILE A 69 -21.02 -32.20 -1.27
N ASP A 70 -20.89 -33.52 -1.36
CA ASP A 70 -19.72 -34.24 -0.86
C ASP A 70 -18.45 -33.89 -1.66
N ASP A 71 -18.50 -33.81 -3.00
CA ASP A 71 -17.35 -33.35 -3.80
C ASP A 71 -16.96 -31.90 -3.44
N ILE A 72 -17.94 -31.01 -3.25
CA ILE A 72 -17.69 -29.63 -2.81
C ILE A 72 -17.02 -29.63 -1.43
N ARG A 73 -17.49 -30.46 -0.50
CA ARG A 73 -16.93 -30.56 0.85
C ARG A 73 -15.48 -31.05 0.81
N ASP A 74 -15.21 -32.13 0.08
CA ASP A 74 -13.87 -32.70 -0.07
C ASP A 74 -12.90 -31.71 -0.73
N ARG A 75 -13.36 -30.99 -1.75
CA ARG A 75 -12.57 -29.89 -2.36
C ARG A 75 -12.30 -28.77 -1.38
N THR A 76 -13.29 -28.37 -0.60
CA THR A 76 -13.13 -27.30 0.40
C THR A 76 -12.14 -27.71 1.49
N GLU A 77 -12.20 -28.95 1.98
CA GLU A 77 -11.25 -29.47 2.97
C GLU A 77 -9.82 -29.55 2.40
N LYS A 78 -9.69 -29.92 1.12
CA LYS A 78 -8.40 -29.95 0.42
C LYS A 78 -7.83 -28.54 0.22
N GLU A 79 -8.64 -27.60 -0.25
CA GLU A 79 -8.26 -26.19 -0.39
C GLU A 79 -7.84 -25.59 0.95
N GLN A 80 -8.56 -25.89 2.04
CA GLN A 80 -8.20 -25.45 3.38
C GLN A 80 -6.82 -26.00 3.81
N LYS A 81 -6.56 -27.29 3.58
CA LYS A 81 -5.25 -27.90 3.86
C LYS A 81 -4.14 -27.31 3.01
N ASP A 82 -4.41 -26.99 1.75
CA ASP A 82 -3.43 -26.39 0.85
C ASP A 82 -3.13 -24.94 1.25
N LEU A 83 -4.14 -24.16 1.65
CA LEU A 83 -3.97 -22.82 2.24
C LEU A 83 -3.14 -22.87 3.53
N GLU A 84 -3.39 -23.83 4.42
CA GLU A 84 -2.60 -24.01 5.64
C GLU A 84 -1.13 -24.33 5.33
N LYS A 85 -0.86 -25.19 4.34
CA LYS A 85 0.51 -25.48 3.88
C LYS A 85 1.17 -24.26 3.28
N GLN A 86 0.45 -23.49 2.45
CA GLN A 86 0.95 -22.23 1.88
C GLN A 86 1.30 -21.23 2.98
N ASN A 87 0.43 -21.06 3.98
CA ASN A 87 0.69 -20.17 5.11
C ASN A 87 1.95 -20.59 5.88
N LYS A 88 2.11 -21.88 6.19
CA LYS A 88 3.34 -22.40 6.83
C LYS A 88 4.59 -22.15 5.97
N HIS A 89 4.49 -22.30 4.66
CA HIS A 89 5.61 -22.03 3.75
C HIS A 89 5.98 -20.53 3.75
N ILE A 90 4.97 -19.64 3.73
CA ILE A 90 5.17 -18.19 3.83
C ILE A 90 5.83 -17.82 5.16
N ASP A 91 5.38 -18.40 6.29
CA ASP A 91 5.97 -18.15 7.60
C ASP A 91 7.44 -18.57 7.66
N ASN A 92 7.78 -19.74 7.09
CA ASN A 92 9.16 -20.21 7.00
C ASN A 92 10.02 -19.30 6.11
N LEU A 93 9.51 -18.86 4.96
CA LEU A 93 10.19 -17.90 4.09
C LEU A 93 10.41 -16.56 4.80
N LEU A 94 9.41 -16.09 5.55
CA LEU A 94 9.50 -14.85 6.33
C LEU A 94 10.55 -14.97 7.44
N ALA A 95 10.60 -16.09 8.16
CA ALA A 95 11.59 -16.35 9.19
C ALA A 95 13.02 -16.45 8.61
N ALA A 96 13.19 -17.17 7.50
CA ALA A 96 14.46 -17.25 6.78
C ALA A 96 14.93 -15.89 6.27
N SER A 97 14.01 -15.11 5.68
CA SER A 97 14.27 -13.74 5.21
C SER A 97 14.72 -12.83 6.36
N LYS A 98 13.99 -12.82 7.49
CA LYS A 98 14.38 -12.05 8.69
C LYS A 98 15.75 -12.45 9.22
N SER A 99 16.03 -13.76 9.30
CA SER A 99 17.33 -14.28 9.73
C SER A 99 18.47 -13.82 8.80
N GLN A 100 18.24 -13.87 7.48
CA GLN A 100 19.20 -13.39 6.48
C GLN A 100 19.44 -11.88 6.59
N THR A 101 18.38 -11.08 6.76
CA THR A 101 18.49 -9.62 6.98
C THR A 101 19.30 -9.30 8.24
N GLN A 102 19.09 -10.05 9.32
CA GLN A 102 19.84 -9.86 10.56
C GLN A 102 21.31 -10.24 10.41
N LYS A 103 21.63 -11.38 9.78
CA LYS A 103 23.02 -11.74 9.49
C LYS A 103 23.70 -10.69 8.60
N SER A 104 23.01 -10.22 7.57
CA SER A 104 23.50 -9.14 6.70
C SER A 104 23.76 -7.86 7.50
N ALA A 105 22.91 -7.52 8.46
CA ALA A 105 23.11 -6.39 9.35
C ALA A 105 24.36 -6.49 10.21
N ASP A 106 24.60 -7.65 10.80
CA ASP A 106 25.73 -7.89 11.70
C ASP A 106 27.05 -7.87 10.91
N VAL A 107 27.03 -8.42 9.69
CA VAL A 107 28.13 -8.31 8.74
C VAL A 107 28.38 -6.86 8.36
N LEU A 108 27.33 -6.09 8.02
CA LEU A 108 27.47 -4.66 7.70
C LEU A 108 28.02 -3.85 8.88
N ASP A 109 27.55 -4.12 10.11
CA ASP A 109 28.10 -3.48 11.31
C ASP A 109 29.58 -3.82 11.50
N THR A 110 29.98 -5.06 11.23
CA THR A 110 31.39 -5.49 11.29
C THR A 110 32.22 -4.79 10.21
N ILE A 111 31.74 -4.73 8.97
CA ILE A 111 32.43 -4.05 7.86
C ILE A 111 32.62 -2.57 8.19
N LEU A 112 31.54 -1.87 8.57
CA LEU A 112 31.60 -0.45 8.93
C LEU A 112 32.53 -0.21 10.13
N SER A 113 32.47 -1.06 11.16
CA SER A 113 33.33 -0.92 12.34
C SER A 113 34.81 -1.16 12.01
N ASN A 114 35.11 -2.10 11.10
CA ASN A 114 36.48 -2.34 10.65
C ASN A 114 37.03 -1.17 9.82
N MET A 115 36.19 -0.50 9.03
CA MET A 115 36.62 0.63 8.20
C MET A 115 36.68 1.96 8.97
N LEU A 116 35.77 2.18 9.91
CA LEU A 116 35.52 3.50 10.51
C LEU A 116 35.74 3.53 12.03
N GLY A 117 36.00 2.37 12.63
CA GLY A 117 36.03 2.19 14.07
C GLY A 117 34.62 2.11 14.70
N ASN A 118 34.59 2.15 16.03
CA ASN A 118 33.34 2.06 16.78
C ASN A 118 32.44 3.28 16.54
N PRO A 119 31.10 3.13 16.58
CA PRO A 119 30.19 4.26 16.49
C PRO A 119 30.44 5.28 17.60
N ILE A 120 30.58 6.56 17.22
CA ILE A 120 30.76 7.70 18.15
C ILE A 120 29.43 8.16 18.77
N GLY A 121 28.30 7.66 18.28
CA GLY A 121 26.97 7.92 18.82
C GLY A 121 25.98 6.85 18.43
N GLN A 122 25.15 6.40 19.36
CA GLN A 122 24.12 5.39 19.09
C GLN A 122 22.79 5.77 19.75
N SER A 123 21.70 5.52 19.05
CA SER A 123 20.33 5.69 19.55
C SER A 123 19.49 4.49 19.14
N PHE A 124 18.77 3.92 20.10
CA PHE A 124 17.86 2.80 19.90
C PHE A 124 16.47 3.26 20.32
N GLY A 125 15.73 3.78 19.36
CA GLY A 125 14.37 4.24 19.58
C GLY A 125 13.33 3.28 19.01
N LYS A 126 12.07 3.54 19.34
CA LYS A 126 10.95 2.70 18.90
C LYS A 126 10.80 2.72 17.38
N ASN A 127 11.02 3.88 16.75
CA ASN A 127 10.80 4.06 15.32
C ASN A 127 12.09 3.88 14.51
N SER A 128 13.27 4.15 15.11
CA SER A 128 14.54 3.97 14.41
C SER A 128 15.72 3.62 15.33
N THR A 129 16.70 2.94 14.75
CA THR A 129 18.04 2.77 15.32
C THR A 129 19.03 3.56 14.48
N VAL A 130 19.81 4.43 15.12
CA VAL A 130 20.80 5.29 14.46
C VAL A 130 22.16 5.06 15.07
N LYS A 131 23.13 4.65 14.26
CA LYS A 131 24.56 4.54 14.61
C LYS A 131 25.34 5.57 13.81
N VAL A 132 26.04 6.47 14.51
CA VAL A 132 26.82 7.57 13.93
C VAL A 132 28.31 7.22 14.00
N TYR A 133 29.02 7.46 12.90
CA TYR A 133 30.46 7.27 12.76
C TYR A 133 31.13 8.57 12.30
N SER A 134 32.35 8.80 12.76
CA SER A 134 33.24 9.80 12.18
C SER A 134 33.81 9.30 10.87
N LEU A 135 33.87 10.16 9.85
CA LEU A 135 34.55 9.89 8.60
C LEU A 135 35.78 10.80 8.54
N GLU A 136 36.96 10.25 8.79
CA GLU A 136 38.21 11.00 8.79
C GLU A 136 39.21 10.33 7.85
N GLU A 137 39.51 11.01 6.76
CA GLU A 137 40.33 10.49 5.67
C GLU A 137 41.37 11.54 5.27
N ALA A 138 42.40 11.14 4.53
CA ALA A 138 43.41 12.06 4.05
C ALA A 138 42.76 13.16 3.17
N GLY A 139 42.70 14.38 3.69
CA GLY A 139 42.20 15.57 2.98
C GLY A 139 40.70 15.86 3.12
N TYR A 140 39.90 15.01 3.77
CA TYR A 140 38.50 15.33 4.06
C TYR A 140 37.99 14.72 5.37
N ARG A 141 36.98 15.39 5.94
CA ARG A 141 36.32 15.01 7.20
C ARG A 141 34.81 15.08 7.05
N GLY A 142 34.10 14.31 7.86
CA GLY A 142 32.66 14.28 7.86
C GLY A 142 32.08 13.34 8.90
N TYR A 143 30.80 13.08 8.77
CA TYR A 143 30.04 12.17 9.62
C TYR A 143 29.11 11.34 8.76
N MET A 144 28.82 10.14 9.24
CA MET A 144 27.84 9.26 8.62
C MET A 144 26.95 8.61 9.67
N ALA A 145 25.73 8.30 9.26
CA ALA A 145 24.78 7.54 10.06
C ALA A 145 24.31 6.32 9.28
N LYS A 146 24.48 5.14 9.88
CA LYS A 146 23.67 3.96 9.52
C LYS A 146 22.34 4.07 10.25
N VAL A 147 21.25 4.03 9.50
CA VAL A 147 19.89 4.18 10.03
C VAL A 147 19.07 2.95 9.67
N ARG A 148 18.59 2.25 10.70
CA ARG A 148 17.55 1.23 10.55
C ARG A 148 16.21 1.84 10.91
N LEU A 149 15.24 1.70 10.03
CA LEU A 149 13.88 2.16 10.26
C LEU A 149 13.03 0.98 10.74
N ASN A 150 12.59 1.02 11.98
CA ASN A 150 11.62 0.06 12.53
C ASN A 150 10.19 0.46 12.14
N ASN A 151 10.00 1.74 11.78
CA ASN A 151 8.76 2.31 11.29
C ASN A 151 9.06 3.19 10.05
N PRO A 152 8.47 2.92 8.86
CA PRO A 152 8.66 3.73 7.67
C PRO A 152 8.31 5.22 7.85
N GLN A 153 7.43 5.54 8.81
CA GLN A 153 7.04 6.93 9.14
C GLN A 153 8.10 7.70 9.92
N ALA A 154 9.20 7.03 10.35
CA ALA A 154 10.25 7.67 11.11
C ALA A 154 11.12 8.60 10.27
N LEU A 155 11.27 8.30 8.97
CA LEU A 155 11.94 9.19 8.02
C LEU A 155 10.93 10.22 7.51
N LYS A 156 11.25 11.51 7.64
CA LYS A 156 10.36 12.60 7.20
C LYS A 156 11.11 13.69 6.44
N MET A 157 10.45 14.24 5.42
CA MET A 157 10.79 15.53 4.86
C MET A 157 10.15 16.64 5.68
N VAL A 158 10.94 17.64 6.06
CA VAL A 158 10.49 18.80 6.83
C VAL A 158 10.82 20.05 6.04
N LEU A 159 9.78 20.80 5.69
CA LEU A 159 9.92 22.12 5.08
C LEU A 159 10.16 23.18 6.13
N ALA A 160 11.00 24.15 5.78
CA ALA A 160 11.30 25.31 6.62
C ALA A 160 10.03 26.07 6.99
N ASN A 161 9.77 26.20 8.29
CA ASN A 161 8.56 26.82 8.83
C ASN A 161 7.26 26.18 8.30
N ASN A 162 7.30 24.90 7.89
CA ASN A 162 6.19 24.17 7.27
C ASN A 162 5.63 24.83 5.99
N SER A 163 6.42 25.64 5.30
CA SER A 163 6.00 26.36 4.08
C SER A 163 6.88 26.03 2.89
N VAL A 164 6.28 25.98 1.70
CA VAL A 164 7.00 25.85 0.42
C VAL A 164 7.86 27.07 0.12
N LYS A 165 7.45 28.26 0.60
CA LYS A 165 8.20 29.50 0.45
C LYS A 165 8.42 30.14 1.81
N SER A 166 9.66 30.27 2.24
CA SER A 166 10.01 30.87 3.53
C SER A 166 11.41 31.47 3.51
N LYS A 167 11.86 32.11 4.61
CA LYS A 167 13.24 32.57 4.77
C LYS A 167 14.24 31.43 5.05
N GLY A 168 13.78 30.18 5.00
CA GLY A 168 14.55 29.00 5.39
C GLY A 168 14.61 28.81 6.91
N GLU A 169 15.13 27.67 7.31
CA GLU A 169 15.55 27.38 8.68
C GLU A 169 16.81 26.52 8.65
N THR A 170 17.59 26.52 9.73
CA THR A 170 18.76 25.63 9.80
C THR A 170 18.30 24.18 10.03
N THR A 171 19.07 23.21 9.55
CA THR A 171 18.79 21.79 9.78
C THR A 171 18.76 21.45 11.26
N SER A 172 19.63 22.07 12.08
CA SER A 172 19.59 21.93 13.53
C SER A 172 18.29 22.47 14.15
N HIS A 173 17.76 23.58 13.63
CA HIS A 173 16.47 24.12 14.11
C HIS A 173 15.32 23.17 13.75
N ALA A 174 15.30 22.68 12.50
CA ALA A 174 14.32 21.68 12.07
C ALA A 174 14.39 20.41 12.94
N GLY A 175 15.59 19.89 13.19
CA GLY A 175 15.81 18.72 14.04
C GLY A 175 15.35 18.92 15.48
N LYS A 176 15.59 20.10 16.07
CA LYS A 176 15.10 20.43 17.42
C LYS A 176 13.58 20.56 17.47
N ARG A 177 12.99 21.30 16.53
CA ARG A 177 11.53 21.55 16.46
C ARG A 177 10.73 20.25 16.30
N THR A 178 11.26 19.29 15.55
CA THR A 178 10.57 18.01 15.32
C THR A 178 10.89 16.96 16.38
N GLY A 179 11.89 17.17 17.23
CA GLY A 179 12.37 16.14 18.15
C GLY A 179 13.10 14.99 17.45
N ALA A 180 13.65 15.25 16.26
CA ALA A 180 14.38 14.25 15.50
C ALA A 180 15.69 13.85 16.18
N ILE A 181 16.06 12.58 16.04
CA ILE A 181 17.33 12.07 16.54
C ILE A 181 18.50 12.40 15.61
N LEU A 182 18.23 12.44 14.30
CA LEU A 182 19.17 12.77 13.23
C LEU A 182 18.47 13.73 12.25
N ALA A 183 19.18 14.72 11.75
CA ALA A 183 18.70 15.57 10.65
C ALA A 183 19.85 15.97 9.73
N VAL A 184 19.56 16.01 8.42
CA VAL A 184 20.44 16.56 7.38
C VAL A 184 19.65 17.45 6.43
N ASN A 185 20.31 18.34 5.71
CA ASN A 185 19.67 19.08 4.63
C ASN A 185 19.25 18.13 3.48
N ALA A 186 18.22 18.50 2.72
CA ALA A 186 17.64 17.63 1.69
C ALA A 186 17.77 18.19 0.25
N GLY A 187 16.67 18.62 -0.36
CA GLY A 187 16.63 19.05 -1.75
C GLY A 187 17.26 20.42 -1.97
N GLY A 188 17.55 20.70 -3.25
CA GLY A 188 18.01 22.01 -3.68
C GLY A 188 16.92 23.07 -3.59
N PHE A 189 17.30 24.33 -3.72
CA PHE A 189 16.37 25.46 -3.64
C PHE A 189 16.84 26.65 -4.49
N MET A 190 15.91 27.55 -4.77
CA MET A 190 16.19 28.86 -5.36
C MET A 190 15.88 29.95 -4.35
N ALA A 191 16.69 31.01 -4.36
CA ALA A 191 16.43 32.23 -3.61
C ALA A 191 15.85 33.30 -4.54
N ASP A 192 14.78 33.97 -4.13
CA ASP A 192 14.30 35.17 -4.82
C ASP A 192 15.06 36.43 -4.38
N LYS A 193 14.83 37.55 -5.08
CA LYS A 193 15.47 38.85 -4.78
C LYS A 193 15.16 39.36 -3.36
N SER A 194 14.06 38.89 -2.77
CA SER A 194 13.66 39.24 -1.41
C SER A 194 14.26 38.29 -0.37
N GLY A 195 15.09 37.32 -0.78
CA GLY A 195 15.73 36.34 0.10
C GLY A 195 14.81 35.24 0.61
N TYR A 196 13.68 34.99 -0.04
CA TYR A 196 12.87 33.80 0.23
C TYR A 196 13.38 32.61 -0.57
N LEU A 197 13.36 31.44 0.06
CA LEU A 197 13.79 30.17 -0.49
C LEU A 197 12.57 29.33 -0.89
N THR A 198 12.67 28.65 -2.03
CA THR A 198 11.66 27.72 -2.54
C THR A 198 12.35 26.43 -3.01
N PRO A 199 11.83 25.22 -2.71
CA PRO A 199 12.40 23.97 -3.19
C PRO A 199 12.50 23.89 -4.71
N LEU A 200 13.56 23.26 -5.20
CA LEU A 200 13.71 22.87 -6.58
C LEU A 200 13.04 21.53 -6.84
N GLY A 201 12.49 21.36 -8.03
CA GLY A 201 12.01 20.06 -8.49
C GLY A 201 10.76 19.57 -7.77
N ILE A 202 10.73 18.26 -7.52
CA ILE A 202 9.64 17.57 -6.85
C ILE A 202 9.96 17.49 -5.36
N THR A 203 9.03 17.95 -4.54
CA THR A 203 9.07 17.80 -3.08
C THR A 203 7.79 17.14 -2.60
N VAL A 204 7.91 16.07 -1.83
CA VAL A 204 6.80 15.32 -1.26
C VAL A 204 6.96 15.28 0.26
N VAL A 205 5.90 15.65 0.97
CA VAL A 205 5.84 15.63 2.45
C VAL A 205 4.56 14.94 2.86
N ASP A 206 4.69 13.86 3.63
CA ASP A 206 3.58 13.04 4.14
C ASP A 206 2.59 12.61 3.02
N GLY A 207 3.14 12.13 1.90
CA GLY A 207 2.40 11.68 0.71
C GLY A 207 1.82 12.81 -0.14
N LYS A 208 1.97 14.07 0.27
CA LYS A 208 1.44 15.24 -0.45
C LYS A 208 2.54 15.91 -1.27
N ILE A 209 2.26 16.11 -2.56
CA ILE A 209 3.12 16.84 -3.48
C ILE A 209 3.07 18.33 -3.09
N ARG A 210 4.22 18.87 -2.69
CA ARG A 210 4.38 20.28 -2.28
C ARG A 210 4.89 21.14 -3.42
N THR A 211 5.81 20.59 -4.22
CA THR A 211 6.26 21.17 -5.48
C THR A 211 6.36 20.07 -6.51
N PHE A 212 6.17 20.42 -7.78
CA PHE A 212 6.33 19.49 -8.89
C PHE A 212 7.03 20.19 -10.05
N SER A 213 7.99 19.49 -10.65
CA SER A 213 8.66 19.92 -11.87
C SER A 213 9.06 18.68 -12.66
N ASN A 214 8.89 18.73 -13.97
CA ASN A 214 9.31 17.70 -14.90
C ASN A 214 10.71 17.97 -15.48
N ASN A 215 11.50 18.86 -14.86
CA ASN A 215 12.84 19.18 -15.31
C ASN A 215 13.71 17.91 -15.31
N SER A 216 14.13 17.47 -16.50
CA SER A 216 14.96 16.27 -16.67
C SER A 216 16.35 16.40 -16.09
N ASN A 217 16.78 17.63 -15.80
CA ASN A 217 18.06 17.92 -15.16
C ASN A 217 17.95 17.87 -13.63
N LEU A 218 16.92 17.28 -13.03
CA LEU A 218 16.87 17.02 -11.60
C LEU A 218 16.61 15.53 -11.37
N SER A 219 17.26 14.95 -10.36
CA SER A 219 16.96 13.60 -9.91
C SER A 219 16.04 13.69 -8.69
N PHE A 220 14.97 12.90 -8.70
CA PHE A 220 14.11 12.75 -7.54
C PHE A 220 14.65 11.62 -6.65
N VAL A 221 14.71 11.86 -5.35
CA VAL A 221 14.90 10.82 -4.34
C VAL A 221 13.73 10.88 -3.38
N GLY A 222 13.03 9.75 -3.27
CA GLY A 222 11.86 9.59 -2.42
C GLY A 222 12.00 8.40 -1.49
N PHE A 223 11.08 8.30 -0.55
CA PHE A 223 10.95 7.22 0.38
C PHE A 223 9.48 6.78 0.41
N ASN A 224 9.22 5.52 0.12
CA ASN A 224 7.85 5.02 -0.03
C ASN A 224 7.29 4.44 1.27
N ASN A 225 5.99 4.12 1.24
CA ASN A 225 5.25 3.52 2.35
C ASN A 225 5.69 2.09 2.71
N LYS A 226 6.56 1.46 1.91
CA LYS A 226 7.20 0.18 2.20
C LYS A 226 8.53 0.33 2.95
N GLY A 227 8.99 1.56 3.17
CA GLY A 227 10.26 1.80 3.84
C GLY A 227 11.47 1.77 2.92
N HIS A 228 11.28 1.89 1.60
CA HIS A 228 12.38 1.83 0.64
C HIS A 228 12.70 3.21 0.06
N LEU A 229 14.00 3.44 -0.14
CA LEU A 229 14.49 4.58 -0.90
C LEU A 229 14.20 4.35 -2.39
N VAL A 230 13.64 5.35 -3.06
CA VAL A 230 13.21 5.26 -4.46
C VAL A 230 13.78 6.45 -5.20
N GLY A 231 14.67 6.20 -6.15
CA GLY A 231 15.12 7.23 -7.09
C GLY A 231 14.77 6.87 -8.51
N THR A 232 13.55 7.23 -8.88
CA THR A 232 12.99 7.02 -10.21
C THR A 232 12.90 8.36 -10.93
N LYS A 233 12.94 8.31 -12.27
CA LYS A 233 12.61 9.48 -13.08
C LYS A 233 11.09 9.68 -13.04
N ILE A 234 10.65 10.57 -12.17
CA ILE A 234 9.24 10.97 -12.06
C ILE A 234 8.94 12.03 -13.11
N THR A 235 8.02 11.73 -14.02
CA THR A 235 7.54 12.65 -15.06
C THR A 235 6.11 13.10 -14.83
N THR A 236 5.32 12.37 -14.03
CA THR A 236 3.93 12.70 -13.72
C THR A 236 3.64 12.62 -12.22
N GLN A 237 2.66 13.39 -11.75
CA GLN A 237 2.25 13.36 -10.34
C GLN A 237 1.65 12.02 -9.94
N GLN A 238 0.98 11.33 -10.87
CA GLN A 238 0.35 10.03 -10.64
C GLN A 238 1.36 8.97 -10.22
N GLN A 239 2.60 9.02 -10.75
CA GLN A 239 3.66 8.08 -10.37
C GLN A 239 4.02 8.17 -8.88
N ILE A 240 3.93 9.35 -8.28
CA ILE A 240 4.23 9.57 -6.85
C ILE A 240 3.22 8.78 -5.99
N SER A 241 1.93 8.91 -6.32
CA SER A 241 0.86 8.19 -5.62
C SER A 241 0.91 6.69 -5.89
N GLN A 242 1.13 6.26 -7.14
CA GLN A 242 1.20 4.85 -7.52
C GLN A 242 2.38 4.12 -6.86
N GLN A 243 3.51 4.79 -6.70
CA GLN A 243 4.69 4.24 -6.01
C GLN A 243 4.60 4.37 -4.48
N GLY A 244 3.52 4.94 -3.94
CA GLY A 244 3.32 5.11 -2.50
C GLY A 244 4.36 6.00 -1.84
N ILE A 245 4.88 7.01 -2.56
CA ILE A 245 5.93 7.90 -2.06
C ILE A 245 5.38 8.76 -0.92
N LEU A 246 5.99 8.65 0.26
CA LEU A 246 5.62 9.42 1.45
C LEU A 246 6.46 10.69 1.58
N GLN A 247 7.75 10.59 1.31
CA GLN A 247 8.71 11.67 1.50
C GLN A 247 9.56 11.77 0.25
N GLY A 248 10.03 12.97 -0.09
CA GLY A 248 11.01 13.09 -1.15
C GLY A 248 11.40 14.51 -1.48
N ALA A 249 12.55 14.65 -2.11
CA ALA A 249 13.10 15.90 -2.56
C ALA A 249 13.88 15.70 -3.87
N SER A 250 14.14 16.78 -4.59
CA SER A 250 14.94 16.74 -5.81
C SER A 250 16.30 17.39 -5.62
N PHE A 251 17.33 16.68 -6.10
CA PHE A 251 18.66 17.23 -6.30
C PHE A 251 19.44 16.42 -7.33
N LEU A 252 20.70 16.78 -7.58
CA LEU A 252 21.53 16.17 -8.60
C LEU A 252 22.85 15.66 -8.06
N PRO A 253 23.45 14.62 -8.67
CA PRO A 253 22.84 13.55 -9.48
C PRO A 253 22.53 12.30 -8.64
N ARG A 254 21.87 11.30 -9.24
CA ARG A 254 21.97 9.90 -8.75
C ARG A 254 23.41 9.42 -8.92
N LEU A 255 23.94 8.76 -7.90
CA LEU A 255 25.34 8.34 -7.84
C LEU A 255 25.51 6.86 -8.12
N LEU A 256 24.74 6.01 -7.46
CA LEU A 256 24.78 4.57 -7.65
C LEU A 256 23.43 4.03 -8.12
N GLN A 257 23.50 3.00 -8.95
CA GLN A 257 22.38 2.14 -9.31
C GLN A 257 22.81 0.69 -9.26
N ASP A 258 22.14 -0.14 -8.45
CA ASP A 258 22.42 -1.58 -8.33
C ASP A 258 23.91 -1.84 -8.00
N GLY A 259 24.48 -1.02 -7.11
CA GLY A 259 25.89 -1.06 -6.71
C GLY A 259 26.87 -0.52 -7.76
N LYS A 260 26.40 -0.06 -8.93
CA LYS A 260 27.24 0.45 -10.03
C LYS A 260 27.25 1.97 -10.07
N ARG A 261 28.41 2.56 -10.41
CA ARG A 261 28.56 4.00 -10.59
C ARG A 261 27.82 4.48 -11.84
N LEU A 262 27.06 5.55 -11.70
CA LEU A 262 26.47 6.26 -12.82
C LEU A 262 27.40 7.37 -13.33
N ALA A 263 27.20 7.80 -14.57
CA ALA A 263 27.94 8.92 -15.12
C ALA A 263 27.61 10.23 -14.39
N ILE A 264 28.64 10.97 -14.01
CA ILE A 264 28.48 12.29 -13.39
C ILE A 264 28.42 13.35 -14.49
N PRO A 265 27.42 14.26 -14.47
CA PRO A 265 27.36 15.34 -15.45
C PRO A 265 28.60 16.24 -15.35
N ARG A 266 29.11 16.70 -16.50
CA ARG A 266 30.37 17.46 -16.61
C ARG A 266 30.44 18.67 -15.69
N ASP A 267 29.32 19.39 -15.54
CA ASP A 267 29.23 20.60 -14.71
C ASP A 267 29.49 20.34 -13.21
N TRP A 268 29.36 19.09 -12.77
CA TRP A 268 29.51 18.70 -11.36
C TRP A 268 30.69 17.73 -11.12
N ALA A 269 31.36 17.31 -12.20
CA ALA A 269 32.48 16.38 -12.17
C ALA A 269 33.75 17.03 -11.64
N ASN A 270 34.65 16.24 -11.04
CA ASN A 270 36.01 16.64 -10.62
C ASN A 270 36.11 17.85 -9.66
N ALA A 271 34.98 18.33 -9.10
CA ALA A 271 34.96 19.43 -8.16
C ALA A 271 34.83 18.93 -6.72
N ARG A 272 35.85 19.20 -5.89
CA ARG A 272 35.79 18.94 -4.45
C ARG A 272 34.84 19.92 -3.79
N GLN A 273 33.83 19.39 -3.10
CA GLN A 273 32.82 20.18 -2.40
C GLN A 273 32.42 19.49 -1.09
N PRO A 274 31.85 20.24 -0.12
CA PRO A 274 31.02 19.63 0.90
C PRO A 274 29.85 18.90 0.24
N ARG A 275 29.55 17.68 0.70
CA ARG A 275 28.51 16.83 0.11
C ARG A 275 27.57 16.32 1.19
N THR A 276 26.30 16.18 0.84
CA THR A 276 25.31 15.45 1.64
C THR A 276 24.78 14.32 0.76
N LEU A 277 24.84 13.09 1.24
CA LEU A 277 24.54 11.88 0.49
C LEU A 277 23.53 11.02 1.25
N ILE A 278 22.68 10.33 0.51
CA ILE A 278 21.82 9.28 1.05
C ILE A 278 21.86 8.06 0.15
N GLY A 279 21.87 6.88 0.73
CA GLY A 279 21.73 5.62 0.02
C GLY A 279 21.14 4.54 0.93
N HIS A 280 21.06 3.32 0.41
CA HIS A 280 20.66 2.16 1.19
C HIS A 280 21.56 0.95 0.92
N PHE A 281 21.68 0.08 1.91
CA PHE A 281 22.32 -1.22 1.77
C PHE A 281 21.32 -2.26 1.24
N ASP A 282 21.81 -3.46 0.92
CA ASP A 282 20.99 -4.57 0.42
C ASP A 282 19.94 -5.04 1.44
N ASN A 283 20.23 -4.88 2.73
CA ASN A 283 19.30 -5.21 3.81
C ASN A 283 18.21 -4.14 4.05
N GLY A 284 18.21 -3.05 3.28
CA GLY A 284 17.26 -1.93 3.41
C GLY A 284 17.62 -0.87 4.45
N ASP A 285 18.68 -1.07 5.26
CA ASP A 285 19.18 0.00 6.14
C ASP A 285 19.66 1.19 5.28
N LEU A 286 19.48 2.40 5.79
CA LEU A 286 19.91 3.61 5.11
C LEU A 286 21.31 4.03 5.55
N LEU A 287 22.01 4.69 4.63
CA LEU A 287 23.25 5.39 4.91
C LEU A 287 23.08 6.87 4.58
N VAL A 288 23.31 7.72 5.57
CA VAL A 288 23.34 9.18 5.39
C VAL A 288 24.76 9.65 5.67
N ILE A 289 25.34 10.43 4.76
CA ILE A 289 26.72 10.93 4.88
C ILE A 289 26.72 12.44 4.67
N VAL A 290 27.42 13.18 5.54
CA VAL A 290 27.75 14.58 5.32
C VAL A 290 29.25 14.74 5.41
N ILE A 291 29.84 15.28 4.33
CA ILE A 291 31.26 15.53 4.21
C ILE A 291 31.47 17.05 4.23
N ASP A 292 32.31 17.52 5.15
CA ASP A 292 32.73 18.91 5.20
C ASP A 292 33.60 19.24 4.00
N GLY A 293 33.72 20.51 3.64
CA GLY A 293 34.58 20.94 2.54
C GLY A 293 34.79 22.45 2.53
N ARG A 294 35.65 22.94 1.64
CA ARG A 294 36.03 24.36 1.53
C ARG A 294 36.55 24.92 2.87
N ARG A 295 37.24 24.10 3.66
CA ARG A 295 37.84 24.51 4.94
C ARG A 295 39.30 24.11 4.96
N GLU A 296 40.16 25.09 4.71
CA GLU A 296 41.62 24.92 4.76
C GLU A 296 42.05 24.33 6.13
N GLY A 297 42.99 23.39 6.09
CA GLY A 297 43.47 22.67 7.27
C GLY A 297 42.46 21.73 7.95
N TRP A 298 41.21 21.64 7.44
CA TRP A 298 40.16 20.80 8.04
C TRP A 298 39.61 19.77 7.05
N SER A 299 39.01 20.24 5.95
CA SER A 299 38.43 19.38 4.92
C SER A 299 38.33 20.11 3.60
N ASN A 300 38.92 19.52 2.55
CA ASN A 300 38.79 20.02 1.19
C ASN A 300 37.45 19.60 0.56
N GLY A 301 36.76 18.61 1.15
CA GLY A 301 35.60 17.96 0.57
C GLY A 301 35.99 16.94 -0.49
N VAL A 302 34.98 16.38 -1.14
CA VAL A 302 35.16 15.28 -2.10
C VAL A 302 34.53 15.59 -3.45
N THR A 303 35.09 15.01 -4.49
CA THR A 303 34.41 14.95 -5.78
C THR A 303 33.26 13.93 -5.74
N LEU A 304 32.35 13.98 -6.72
CA LEU A 304 31.27 13.00 -6.78
C LEU A 304 31.80 11.60 -7.13
N GLU A 305 32.91 11.50 -7.87
CA GLU A 305 33.60 10.25 -8.20
C GLU A 305 34.20 9.61 -6.94
N GLU A 306 34.81 10.42 -6.07
CA GLU A 306 35.29 9.97 -4.76
C GLU A 306 34.15 9.52 -3.85
N ALA A 307 33.04 10.28 -3.82
CA ALA A 307 31.85 9.88 -3.11
C ALA A 307 31.30 8.53 -3.62
N GLN A 308 31.25 8.32 -4.93
CA GLN A 308 30.85 7.03 -5.53
C GLN A 308 31.78 5.88 -5.13
N ARG A 309 33.10 6.10 -5.09
CA ARG A 309 34.06 5.09 -4.61
C ARG A 309 33.77 4.70 -3.17
N LYS A 310 33.63 5.69 -2.28
CA LYS A 310 33.35 5.44 -0.85
C LYS A 310 32.02 4.75 -0.63
N LEU A 311 30.97 5.15 -1.35
CA LEU A 311 29.67 4.48 -1.28
C LEU A 311 29.75 2.99 -1.70
N GLN A 312 30.56 2.65 -2.70
CA GLN A 312 30.81 1.26 -3.09
C GLN A 312 31.66 0.49 -2.07
N GLU A 313 32.70 1.11 -1.50
CA GLU A 313 33.48 0.53 -0.40
C GLU A 313 32.59 0.19 0.80
N PHE A 314 31.55 0.99 1.03
CA PHE A 314 30.54 0.73 2.06
C PHE A 314 29.45 -0.26 1.64
N HIS A 315 29.51 -0.84 0.43
CA HIS A 315 28.49 -1.74 -0.11
C HIS A 315 27.07 -1.13 -0.19
N VAL A 316 26.99 0.17 -0.51
CA VAL A 316 25.72 0.84 -0.81
C VAL A 316 25.22 0.40 -2.20
N VAL A 317 23.93 0.07 -2.29
CA VAL A 317 23.28 -0.41 -3.52
C VAL A 317 22.86 0.77 -4.39
N ASP A 318 21.91 1.58 -3.91
CA ASP A 318 21.52 2.83 -4.56
C ASP A 318 21.93 4.02 -3.71
N ALA A 319 22.38 5.09 -4.37
CA ALA A 319 22.82 6.31 -3.70
C ALA A 319 22.51 7.56 -4.51
N TYR A 320 22.26 8.65 -3.80
CA TYR A 320 21.80 9.92 -4.33
C TYR A 320 22.57 11.05 -3.66
N ASN A 321 22.95 12.06 -4.45
CA ASN A 321 23.46 13.31 -3.92
C ASN A 321 22.29 14.23 -3.54
N LEU A 322 22.32 14.74 -2.31
CA LEU A 322 21.43 15.79 -1.81
C LEU A 322 22.13 17.15 -1.96
N ASP A 323 21.43 18.24 -1.60
CA ASP A 323 22.01 19.58 -1.66
C ASP A 323 23.33 19.63 -0.85
N GLY A 324 24.33 20.32 -1.38
CA GLY A 324 25.70 20.27 -0.87
C GLY A 324 26.23 21.64 -0.48
N GLY A 325 27.56 21.77 -0.48
CA GLY A 325 28.22 23.05 -0.31
C GLY A 325 27.93 23.69 1.05
N GLY A 326 27.42 24.92 1.04
CA GLY A 326 27.09 25.63 2.28
C GLY A 326 25.85 25.08 3.00
N SER A 327 25.06 24.23 2.33
CA SER A 327 23.85 23.64 2.89
C SER A 327 24.14 22.38 3.71
N SER A 328 25.31 21.75 3.52
CA SER A 328 25.68 20.51 4.19
C SER A 328 25.74 20.65 5.71
N ALA A 329 24.80 20.00 6.38
CA ALA A 329 24.63 20.00 7.83
C ALA A 329 24.30 18.60 8.33
N PHE A 330 24.97 18.17 9.40
CA PHE A 330 24.75 16.90 10.09
C PHE A 330 24.40 17.17 11.54
N TYR A 331 23.12 17.06 11.86
CA TYR A 331 22.61 17.23 13.20
C TYR A 331 22.32 15.87 13.83
N TYR A 332 22.79 15.64 15.06
CA TYR A 332 22.52 14.43 15.82
C TYR A 332 22.32 14.77 17.31
N LYS A 333 21.27 14.24 17.93
CA LYS A 333 20.99 14.39 19.38
C LYS A 333 21.16 15.82 19.92
N GLY A 334 20.54 16.81 19.28
CA GLY A 334 20.57 18.20 19.75
C GLY A 334 21.78 19.01 19.30
N LYS A 335 22.76 18.40 18.60
CA LYS A 335 24.03 19.03 18.23
C LYS A 335 24.28 19.00 16.74
N LEU A 336 24.77 20.11 16.20
CA LEU A 336 25.41 20.14 14.87
C LEU A 336 26.80 19.54 15.01
N MET A 337 27.07 18.45 14.30
CA MET A 337 28.31 17.68 14.42
C MET A 337 29.39 18.17 13.45
N ASN A 338 28.99 18.48 12.21
CA ASN A 338 29.90 18.87 11.14
C ASN A 338 30.27 20.36 11.22
N LYS A 339 31.24 20.78 10.40
CA LYS A 339 31.72 22.15 10.33
C LYS A 339 31.27 22.80 9.01
N PRO A 340 30.14 23.55 9.00
CA PRO A 340 29.64 24.21 7.79
C PRO A 340 30.71 25.06 7.09
N SER A 341 30.70 25.01 5.76
CA SER A 341 31.72 25.66 4.93
C SER A 341 31.70 27.19 5.04
N GLY A 342 30.54 27.80 5.31
CA GLY A 342 30.39 29.25 5.49
C GLY A 342 30.66 29.75 6.90
N GLY A 343 31.27 28.94 7.79
CA GLY A 343 31.52 29.28 9.19
C GLY A 343 30.30 29.19 10.11
N LYS A 344 29.09 29.29 9.56
CA LYS A 344 27.82 29.06 10.24
C LYS A 344 26.90 28.15 9.41
N GLU A 345 25.96 27.51 10.08
CA GLU A 345 24.93 26.71 9.42
C GLU A 345 24.04 27.59 8.55
N ARG A 346 23.81 27.16 7.31
CA ARG A 346 22.97 27.89 6.34
C ARG A 346 21.50 27.55 6.57
N ALA A 347 20.64 28.55 6.42
CA ALA A 347 19.20 28.31 6.32
C ALA A 347 18.86 27.62 4.99
N VAL A 348 18.18 26.49 5.06
CA VAL A 348 17.71 25.70 3.92
C VAL A 348 16.19 25.62 3.94
N VAL A 349 15.58 25.15 2.85
CA VAL A 349 14.12 25.06 2.74
C VAL A 349 13.56 23.66 3.01
N SER A 350 14.38 22.62 2.88
CA SER A 350 13.97 21.24 3.10
C SER A 350 15.04 20.45 3.86
N ASN A 351 14.58 19.62 4.79
CA ASN A 351 15.42 18.80 5.67
C ASN A 351 14.92 17.36 5.69
N LEU A 352 15.85 16.42 5.70
CA LEU A 352 15.59 15.02 6.02
C LEU A 352 15.76 14.85 7.52
N VAL A 353 14.73 14.35 8.19
CA VAL A 353 14.80 14.06 9.63
C VAL A 353 14.45 12.60 9.90
N ILE A 354 15.11 12.02 10.89
CA ILE A 354 14.81 10.68 11.40
C ILE A 354 14.28 10.83 12.83
N MET A 355 13.10 10.28 13.07
CA MET A 355 12.43 10.27 14.37
C MET A 355 12.91 9.08 15.21
N PRO A 356 13.13 9.24 16.52
CA PRO A 356 13.55 8.15 17.41
C PRO A 356 12.49 7.05 17.51
#